data_AF-A0A504YKD9-F1
#
_entry.id   AF-A0A504YKD9-F1
#
_cell.length_a   1.000
_cell.length_b   1.000
_cell.length_c   1.000
_cell.angle_alpha   90.00
_cell.angle_beta   90.00
_cell.angle_gamma   90.00
#
_symmetry.space_group_name_H-M   'P 1'
#
loop_
_entity.id
_entity.type
_entity.pdbx_description
1 polymer ?
#
loop_
_entity_poly.entity_id
_entity_poly.type
_entity_poly.pdbx_seq_one_letter_code
_entity_poly.pdbx_strand_id
1 'polypeptide(L)'
;MSTGDSAGSVSERLFILLSDDDRFVRKKALTELKEELKRITEGKDTNTFPFSSCAPRLTNTLNDSVEVNRELAVQVNKEFLVCAPDVSVILPSLLPVLVKRLGQKEPVEPSEELRLDCLKLVSLVVTKQVDLNPYVDDLLIILKQSLLDAFHEVKKLSCSILQELSSKKCHRFYQNSEVVLGPLLGNLVHQHSKVRLSAVFAVGHVLMNSQGKLVEQAIAPLTQRLFDTTVAVRKGVIEVVGLWLLDLPDRYSFHTKLLPLILSGLIDNSDEIKNLTEDYWHEIGLKFQNENEEQLKDKLDFDQGTPFHYPLGCRRANMEVPEGR
;
A
#
# COMPACT_ATOMS: atom_id res chain seq x y z
N MET A 1 0.12 -45.27 -25.71
CA MET A 1 1.28 -44.36 -25.83
C MET A 1 1.14 -43.32 -24.74
N SER A 2 1.96 -43.48 -23.70
CA SER A 2 1.99 -42.67 -22.49
C SER A 2 2.86 -41.43 -22.73
N THR A 3 2.28 -40.24 -22.57
CA THR A 3 3.01 -38.97 -22.48
C THR A 3 2.67 -38.19 -21.21
N GLY A 4 1.75 -38.70 -20.37
CA GLY A 4 1.30 -38.04 -19.14
C GLY A 4 2.18 -38.25 -17.91
N ASP A 5 3.03 -39.30 -17.88
CA ASP A 5 3.79 -39.66 -16.67
C ASP A 5 5.14 -38.95 -16.51
N SER A 6 5.63 -38.26 -17.56
CA SER A 6 7.00 -37.73 -17.57
C SER A 6 7.14 -36.39 -16.82
N ALA A 7 6.22 -35.44 -17.03
CA ALA A 7 6.29 -34.10 -16.43
C ALA A 7 6.10 -34.10 -14.91
N GLY A 8 5.23 -34.96 -14.39
CA GLY A 8 5.02 -35.13 -12.94
C GLY A 8 6.26 -35.71 -12.23
N SER A 9 6.97 -36.65 -12.88
CA SER A 9 8.18 -37.26 -12.30
C SER A 9 9.39 -36.30 -12.25
N VAL A 10 9.50 -35.41 -13.24
CA VAL A 10 10.59 -34.41 -13.32
C VAL A 10 10.41 -33.34 -12.25
N SER A 11 9.17 -32.88 -12.04
CA SER A 11 8.86 -31.90 -11.00
C SER A 11 9.15 -32.44 -9.59
N GLU A 12 8.77 -33.69 -9.31
CA GLU A 12 9.01 -34.30 -7.98
C GLU A 12 10.50 -34.47 -7.69
N ARG A 13 11.30 -34.88 -8.69
CA ARG A 13 12.76 -34.94 -8.56
C ARG A 13 13.34 -33.57 -8.24
N LEU A 14 12.92 -32.52 -8.94
CA LEU A 14 13.42 -31.16 -8.69
C LEU A 14 13.10 -30.71 -7.27
N PHE A 15 11.91 -30.98 -6.76
CA PHE A 15 11.53 -30.61 -5.39
C PHE A 15 12.36 -31.31 -4.31
N ILE A 16 12.84 -32.53 -4.55
CA ILE A 16 13.77 -33.22 -3.64
C ILE A 16 15.13 -32.51 -3.63
N LEU A 17 15.64 -32.13 -4.81
CA LEU A 17 16.95 -31.49 -4.96
C LEU A 17 17.01 -30.07 -4.36
N LEU A 18 15.88 -29.44 -4.06
CA LEU A 18 15.83 -28.14 -3.38
C LEU A 18 16.31 -28.18 -1.93
N SER A 19 16.35 -29.37 -1.32
CA SER A 19 16.81 -29.59 0.06
C SER A 19 18.15 -30.31 0.12
N ASP A 20 18.86 -30.44 -1.01
CA ASP A 20 20.16 -31.10 -1.08
C ASP A 20 21.22 -30.32 -0.27
N ASP A 21 22.19 -31.02 0.32
CA ASP A 21 23.26 -30.39 1.09
C ASP A 21 24.16 -29.52 0.20
N ASP A 22 24.33 -29.89 -1.08
CA ASP A 22 25.14 -29.15 -2.03
C ASP A 22 24.39 -27.92 -2.60
N ARG A 23 24.95 -26.74 -2.31
CA ARG A 23 24.46 -25.45 -2.82
C ARG A 23 24.34 -25.40 -4.34
N PHE A 24 25.22 -26.08 -5.08
CA PHE A 24 25.20 -26.08 -6.56
C PHE A 24 24.07 -26.94 -7.10
N VAL A 25 23.75 -28.05 -6.43
CA VAL A 25 22.59 -28.90 -6.74
C VAL A 25 21.30 -28.12 -6.53
N ARG A 26 21.15 -27.47 -5.37
CA ARG A 26 19.99 -26.59 -5.09
C ARG A 26 19.85 -25.47 -6.12
N LYS A 27 20.96 -24.79 -6.48
CA LYS A 27 20.97 -23.73 -7.48
C LYS A 27 20.50 -24.23 -8.86
N LYS A 28 20.99 -25.39 -9.28
CA LYS A 28 20.62 -26.00 -10.55
C LYS A 28 19.12 -26.35 -10.57
N ALA A 29 18.62 -26.97 -9.49
CA ALA A 29 17.20 -27.31 -9.35
C ALA A 29 16.30 -26.06 -9.41
N LEU A 30 16.67 -24.98 -8.71
CA LEU A 30 15.96 -23.70 -8.77
C LEU A 30 15.96 -23.10 -10.19
N THR A 31 17.07 -23.21 -10.93
CA THR A 31 17.19 -22.68 -12.29
C THR A 31 16.27 -23.44 -13.24
N GLU A 32 16.31 -24.78 -13.20
CA GLU A 32 15.46 -25.63 -14.02
C GLU A 32 13.97 -25.40 -13.72
N LEU A 33 13.62 -25.25 -12.44
CA LEU A 33 12.25 -24.99 -12.03
C LEU A 33 11.75 -23.61 -12.48
N LYS A 34 12.60 -22.58 -12.42
CA LYS A 34 12.25 -21.24 -12.92
C LYS A 34 11.84 -21.30 -14.39
N GLU A 35 12.61 -22.02 -15.21
CA GLU A 35 12.33 -22.16 -16.64
C GLU A 35 11.10 -23.01 -16.90
N GLU A 36 10.81 -24.02 -16.08
CA GLU A 36 9.56 -24.78 -16.14
C GLU A 36 8.34 -23.91 -15.82
N LEU A 37 8.37 -23.14 -14.74
CA LEU A 37 7.27 -22.24 -14.36
C LEU A 37 6.99 -21.16 -15.42
N LYS A 38 8.03 -20.65 -16.07
CA LYS A 38 7.87 -19.75 -17.22
C LYS A 38 7.19 -20.42 -18.40
N ARG A 39 7.63 -21.62 -18.78
CA ARG A 39 6.99 -22.40 -19.87
C ARG A 39 5.51 -22.65 -19.58
N ILE A 40 5.17 -22.99 -18.34
CA ILE A 40 3.77 -23.18 -17.92
C ILE A 40 2.99 -21.88 -18.07
N THR A 41 3.55 -20.76 -17.64
CA THR A 41 2.92 -19.43 -17.76
C THR A 41 2.68 -19.03 -19.22
N GLU A 42 3.67 -19.23 -20.08
CA GLU A 42 3.61 -18.91 -21.51
C GLU A 42 2.64 -19.83 -22.28
N GLY A 43 2.71 -21.14 -21.99
CA GLY A 43 1.85 -22.16 -22.59
C GLY A 43 0.42 -22.19 -22.02
N LYS A 44 0.18 -21.49 -20.90
CA LYS A 44 -1.08 -21.50 -20.13
C LYS A 44 -1.52 -22.90 -19.67
N ASP A 45 -0.58 -23.84 -19.52
CA ASP A 45 -0.86 -25.22 -19.12
C ASP A 45 -0.66 -25.43 -17.62
N THR A 46 -1.50 -24.78 -16.81
CA THR A 46 -1.37 -24.78 -15.35
C THR A 46 -1.97 -26.02 -14.68
N ASN A 47 -2.73 -26.84 -15.41
CA ASN A 47 -3.55 -27.92 -14.83
C ASN A 47 -2.71 -29.11 -14.34
N THR A 48 -1.50 -29.27 -14.86
CA THR A 48 -0.62 -30.40 -14.54
C THR A 48 0.35 -30.10 -13.41
N PHE A 49 0.55 -28.82 -13.04
CA PHE A 49 1.52 -28.43 -12.03
C PHE A 49 0.94 -28.52 -10.61
N PRO A 50 1.59 -29.21 -9.66
CA PRO A 50 1.00 -29.51 -8.36
C PRO A 50 1.23 -28.37 -7.34
N PHE A 51 0.66 -27.18 -7.59
CA PHE A 51 0.88 -25.96 -6.79
C PHE A 51 0.76 -26.18 -5.28
N SER A 52 -0.32 -26.82 -4.82
CA SER A 52 -0.57 -27.04 -3.39
C SER A 52 0.50 -27.93 -2.72
N SER A 53 0.87 -29.05 -3.34
CA SER A 53 1.81 -30.01 -2.72
C SER A 53 3.28 -29.60 -2.82
N CYS A 54 3.62 -28.70 -3.75
CA CYS A 54 4.97 -28.17 -3.87
C CYS A 54 5.18 -26.86 -3.09
N ALA A 55 4.12 -26.11 -2.77
CA ALA A 55 4.22 -24.83 -2.09
C ALA A 55 5.11 -24.85 -0.83
N PRO A 56 4.97 -25.79 0.13
CA PRO A 56 5.84 -25.82 1.32
C PRO A 56 7.33 -25.93 1.00
N ARG A 57 7.67 -26.73 -0.03
CA ARG A 57 9.06 -26.97 -0.44
C ARG A 57 9.62 -25.76 -1.18
N LEU A 58 8.84 -25.16 -2.08
CA LEU A 58 9.23 -24.00 -2.86
C LEU A 58 9.38 -22.73 -2.02
N THR A 59 8.43 -22.46 -1.14
CA THR A 59 8.50 -21.25 -0.30
C THR A 59 9.65 -21.35 0.70
N ASN A 60 9.96 -22.56 1.19
CA ASN A 60 11.08 -22.76 2.11
C ASN A 60 12.46 -22.49 1.47
N THR A 61 12.59 -22.51 0.14
CA THR A 61 13.86 -22.16 -0.53
C THR A 61 14.30 -20.71 -0.27
N LEU A 62 13.38 -19.83 0.14
CA LEU A 62 13.72 -18.48 0.60
C LEU A 62 14.60 -18.47 1.86
N ASN A 63 14.68 -19.59 2.58
CA ASN A 63 15.55 -19.78 3.75
C ASN A 63 16.89 -20.44 3.41
N ASP A 64 17.28 -20.57 2.14
CA ASP A 64 18.58 -21.15 1.77
C ASP A 64 19.73 -20.44 2.48
N SER A 65 20.71 -21.19 2.99
CA SER A 65 21.88 -20.62 3.68
C SER A 65 22.74 -19.76 2.74
N VAL A 66 22.68 -20.01 1.43
CA VAL A 66 23.46 -19.33 0.40
C VAL A 66 22.66 -18.21 -0.25
N GLU A 67 23.21 -16.99 -0.20
CA GLU A 67 22.57 -15.77 -0.72
C GLU A 67 22.18 -15.88 -2.21
N VAL A 68 23.09 -16.35 -3.06
CA VAL A 68 22.83 -16.54 -4.51
C VAL A 68 21.65 -17.48 -4.76
N ASN A 69 21.45 -18.48 -3.89
CA ASN A 69 20.32 -19.38 -4.02
C ASN A 69 19.04 -18.72 -3.52
N ARG A 70 19.10 -17.90 -2.46
CA ARG A 70 17.95 -17.11 -2.00
C ARG A 70 17.48 -16.11 -3.05
N GLU A 71 18.40 -15.44 -3.73
CA GLU A 71 18.09 -14.54 -4.84
C GLU A 71 17.29 -15.28 -5.93
N LEU A 72 17.79 -16.44 -6.36
CA LEU A 72 17.11 -17.26 -7.35
C LEU A 72 15.78 -17.83 -6.81
N ALA A 73 15.71 -18.19 -5.53
CA ALA A 73 14.50 -18.63 -4.87
C ALA A 73 13.40 -17.56 -4.87
N VAL A 74 13.76 -16.29 -4.66
CA VAL A 74 12.80 -15.18 -4.78
C VAL A 74 12.26 -15.09 -6.20
N GLN A 75 13.12 -15.21 -7.21
CA GLN A 75 12.70 -15.21 -8.62
C GLN A 75 11.78 -16.39 -8.94
N VAL A 76 12.11 -17.60 -8.46
CA VAL A 76 11.26 -18.79 -8.63
C VAL A 76 9.90 -18.60 -7.94
N ASN A 77 9.87 -18.12 -6.70
CA ASN A 77 8.62 -17.88 -5.96
C ASN A 77 7.77 -16.79 -6.62
N LYS A 78 8.39 -15.79 -7.27
CA LYS A 78 7.67 -14.81 -8.08
C LYS A 78 6.97 -15.49 -9.27
N GLU A 79 7.70 -16.28 -10.06
CA GLU A 79 7.09 -17.01 -11.19
C GLU A 79 6.01 -17.97 -10.70
N PHE A 80 6.23 -18.63 -9.57
CA PHE A 80 5.25 -19.53 -8.96
C PHE A 80 3.93 -18.83 -8.61
N LEU A 81 3.99 -17.63 -8.02
CA LEU A 81 2.82 -16.79 -7.74
C LEU A 81 2.15 -16.21 -8.99
N VAL A 82 2.93 -15.89 -10.03
CA VAL A 82 2.40 -15.41 -11.31
C VAL A 82 1.64 -16.52 -12.02
N CYS A 83 2.24 -17.70 -12.05
CA CYS A 83 1.75 -18.90 -12.73
C CYS A 83 0.53 -19.52 -12.03
N ALA A 84 0.43 -19.43 -10.70
CA ALA A 84 -0.63 -20.09 -9.95
C ALA A 84 -2.02 -19.53 -10.31
N PRO A 85 -2.99 -20.39 -10.71
CA PRO A 85 -4.36 -19.95 -10.97
C PRO A 85 -5.08 -19.54 -9.68
N ASP A 86 -4.74 -20.18 -8.57
CA ASP A 86 -5.20 -19.83 -7.23
C ASP A 86 -4.00 -19.71 -6.29
N VAL A 87 -3.75 -18.50 -5.79
CA VAL A 87 -2.65 -18.24 -4.85
C VAL A 87 -2.99 -18.67 -3.42
N SER A 88 -4.26 -18.91 -3.10
CA SER A 88 -4.72 -19.26 -1.74
C SER A 88 -4.06 -20.52 -1.20
N VAL A 89 -3.70 -21.46 -2.09
CA VAL A 89 -3.01 -22.72 -1.73
C VAL A 89 -1.53 -22.51 -1.39
N ILE A 90 -0.96 -21.36 -1.75
CA ILE A 90 0.46 -21.03 -1.54
C ILE A 90 0.65 -20.20 -0.26
N LEU A 91 -0.28 -19.30 0.03
CA LEU A 91 -0.17 -18.33 1.15
C LEU A 91 0.12 -18.97 2.52
N PRO A 92 -0.51 -20.11 2.91
CA PRO A 92 -0.22 -20.75 4.21
C PRO A 92 1.25 -21.17 4.37
N SER A 93 1.94 -21.44 3.27
CA SER A 93 3.36 -21.83 3.28
C SER A 93 4.30 -20.65 3.03
N LEU A 94 3.86 -19.64 2.28
CA LEU A 94 4.70 -18.51 1.89
C LEU A 94 4.81 -17.47 3.00
N LEU A 95 3.67 -17.05 3.58
CA LEU A 95 3.65 -15.93 4.51
C LEU A 95 4.44 -16.19 5.80
N PRO A 96 4.38 -17.38 6.44
CA PRO A 96 5.22 -17.66 7.60
C PRO A 96 6.73 -17.55 7.29
N VAL A 97 7.14 -17.94 6.08
CA VAL A 97 8.54 -17.80 5.63
C VAL A 97 8.91 -16.33 5.45
N LEU A 98 8.04 -15.53 4.84
CA LEU A 98 8.25 -14.08 4.69
C LEU A 98 8.24 -13.35 6.04
N VAL A 99 7.39 -13.74 6.99
CA VAL A 99 7.40 -13.22 8.36
C VAL A 99 8.72 -13.56 9.07
N LYS A 100 9.21 -14.79 8.94
CA LYS A 100 10.52 -15.18 9.49
C LYS A 100 11.67 -14.37 8.88
N ARG A 101 11.57 -13.99 7.62
CA ARG A 101 12.66 -13.32 6.88
C ARG A 101 12.64 -11.80 7.03
N LEU A 102 11.45 -11.19 7.01
CA LEU A 102 11.25 -9.75 6.97
C LEU A 102 10.57 -9.18 8.23
N GLY A 103 9.82 -10.00 8.96
CA GLY A 103 8.99 -9.58 10.09
C GLY A 103 9.66 -9.63 11.46
N GLN A 104 10.94 -10.02 11.52
CA GLN A 104 11.69 -10.13 12.76
C GLN A 104 12.27 -8.77 13.18
N LYS A 105 12.42 -8.56 14.50
CA LYS A 105 13.03 -7.33 15.04
C LYS A 105 14.51 -7.25 14.69
N GLU A 106 15.21 -8.38 14.72
CA GLU A 106 16.58 -8.50 14.25
C GLU A 106 16.56 -8.94 12.78
N PRO A 107 17.33 -8.28 11.89
CA PRO A 107 17.29 -8.56 10.47
C PRO A 107 17.83 -9.97 10.17
N VAL A 108 16.97 -10.85 9.66
CA VAL A 108 17.34 -12.21 9.25
C VAL A 108 17.92 -12.25 7.84
N GLU A 109 17.43 -11.40 6.92
CA GLU A 109 18.05 -11.20 5.61
C GLU A 109 19.01 -10.00 5.64
N PRO A 110 20.33 -10.22 5.61
CA PRO A 110 21.31 -9.13 5.65
C PRO A 110 21.30 -8.26 4.38
N SER A 111 21.05 -8.82 3.20
CA SER A 111 21.08 -8.09 1.93
C SER A 111 19.84 -7.21 1.77
N GLU A 112 20.05 -5.90 1.65
CA GLU A 112 18.96 -4.94 1.48
C GLU A 112 18.21 -5.10 0.15
N GLU A 113 18.93 -5.52 -0.90
CA GLU A 113 18.33 -5.84 -2.20
C GLU A 113 17.43 -7.08 -2.11
N LEU A 114 17.87 -8.12 -1.38
CA LEU A 114 17.02 -9.29 -1.15
C LEU A 114 15.84 -9.01 -0.23
N ARG A 115 15.98 -8.13 0.78
CA ARG A 115 14.82 -7.67 1.57
C ARG A 115 13.80 -6.98 0.68
N LEU A 116 14.25 -6.11 -0.22
CA LEU A 116 13.40 -5.44 -1.20
C LEU A 116 12.72 -6.46 -2.13
N ASP A 117 13.45 -7.44 -2.64
CA ASP A 117 12.91 -8.46 -3.56
C ASP A 117 11.92 -9.40 -2.86
N CYS A 118 12.17 -9.81 -1.61
CA CYS A 118 11.18 -10.52 -0.81
C CYS A 118 9.93 -9.65 -0.57
N LEU A 119 10.09 -8.34 -0.32
CA LEU A 119 8.96 -7.43 -0.15
C LEU A 119 8.16 -7.25 -1.46
N LYS A 120 8.80 -7.35 -2.64
CA LYS A 120 8.09 -7.41 -3.93
C LYS A 120 7.20 -8.66 -4.06
N LEU A 121 7.55 -9.79 -3.43
CA LEU A 121 6.65 -10.94 -3.34
C LEU A 121 5.41 -10.62 -2.51
N VAL A 122 5.57 -9.91 -1.38
CA VAL A 122 4.44 -9.42 -0.57
C VAL A 122 3.55 -8.50 -1.39
N SER A 123 4.14 -7.56 -2.13
CA SER A 123 3.38 -6.69 -3.05
C SER A 123 2.56 -7.49 -4.04
N LEU A 124 3.16 -8.52 -4.67
CA LEU A 124 2.46 -9.38 -5.61
C LEU A 124 1.28 -10.10 -4.95
N VAL A 125 1.47 -10.68 -3.75
CA VAL A 125 0.39 -11.32 -2.99
C VAL A 125 -0.78 -10.37 -2.77
N VAL A 126 -0.50 -9.13 -2.33
CA VAL A 126 -1.54 -8.14 -2.03
C VAL A 126 -2.31 -7.69 -3.29
N THR A 127 -1.68 -7.72 -4.47
CA THR A 127 -2.36 -7.40 -5.74
C THR A 127 -3.29 -8.50 -6.27
N LYS A 128 -3.15 -9.74 -5.80
CA LYS A 128 -3.97 -10.86 -6.27
C LYS A 128 -5.39 -10.78 -5.72
N GLN A 129 -6.37 -11.27 -6.50
CA GLN A 129 -7.73 -11.46 -6.01
C GLN A 129 -7.80 -12.73 -5.16
N VAL A 130 -7.57 -12.57 -3.85
CA VAL A 130 -7.62 -13.63 -2.84
C VAL A 130 -8.12 -13.04 -1.53
N ASP A 131 -8.75 -13.86 -0.68
CA ASP A 131 -9.06 -13.45 0.68
C ASP A 131 -7.78 -13.31 1.51
N LEU A 132 -7.39 -12.06 1.76
CA LEU A 132 -6.23 -11.73 2.59
C LEU A 132 -6.57 -11.62 4.08
N ASN A 133 -7.86 -11.66 4.46
CA ASN A 133 -8.28 -11.44 5.84
C ASN A 133 -7.61 -12.41 6.85
N PRO A 134 -7.38 -13.70 6.55
CA PRO A 134 -6.65 -14.61 7.46
C PRO A 134 -5.18 -14.25 7.67
N TYR A 135 -4.62 -13.44 6.78
CA TYR A 135 -3.18 -13.19 6.64
C TYR A 135 -2.77 -11.76 6.99
N VAL A 136 -3.73 -10.89 7.31
CA VAL A 136 -3.47 -9.47 7.59
C VAL A 136 -2.45 -9.31 8.71
N ASP A 137 -2.51 -10.12 9.76
CA ASP A 137 -1.61 -9.99 10.91
C ASP A 137 -0.14 -10.25 10.50
N ASP A 138 0.10 -11.28 9.69
CA ASP A 138 1.43 -11.58 9.12
C ASP A 138 1.92 -10.45 8.21
N LEU A 139 1.04 -9.92 7.35
CA LEU A 139 1.35 -8.80 6.46
C LEU A 139 1.70 -7.54 7.26
N LEU A 140 0.95 -7.23 8.32
CA LEU A 140 1.22 -6.09 9.19
C LEU A 140 2.53 -6.25 9.96
N ILE A 141 2.89 -7.47 10.38
CA ILE A 141 4.19 -7.76 11.00
C ILE A 141 5.35 -7.45 10.04
N ILE A 142 5.25 -7.91 8.79
CA ILE A 142 6.26 -7.63 7.74
C ILE A 142 6.34 -6.12 7.45
N LEU A 143 5.18 -5.45 7.31
CA LEU A 143 5.11 -4.03 6.98
C LEU A 143 5.63 -3.15 8.12
N LYS A 144 5.35 -3.51 9.37
CA LYS A 144 5.88 -2.84 10.56
C LYS A 144 7.41 -2.79 10.55
N GLN A 145 8.07 -3.92 10.27
CA GLN A 145 9.54 -3.97 10.26
C GLN A 145 10.13 -3.32 9.01
N SER A 146 9.54 -3.55 7.83
CA SER A 146 10.05 -2.95 6.58
C SER A 146 9.92 -1.42 6.55
N LEU A 147 8.94 -0.84 7.25
CA LEU A 147 8.87 0.62 7.47
C LEU A 147 10.03 1.17 8.32
N LEU A 148 10.69 0.32 9.12
CA LEU A 148 11.87 0.66 9.92
C LEU A 148 13.20 0.39 9.20
N ASP A 149 13.18 -0.21 8.01
CA ASP A 149 14.38 -0.60 7.27
C ASP A 149 15.30 0.59 6.96
N ALA A 150 16.61 0.38 6.98
CA ALA A 150 17.58 1.41 6.63
C ALA A 150 17.53 1.78 5.13
N PHE A 151 17.13 0.83 4.28
CA PHE A 151 17.10 1.02 2.84
C PHE A 151 15.82 1.74 2.39
N HIS A 152 15.98 2.91 1.78
CA HIS A 152 14.85 3.77 1.42
C HIS A 152 13.89 3.17 0.39
N GLU A 153 14.36 2.29 -0.51
CA GLU A 153 13.47 1.61 -1.47
C GLU A 153 12.51 0.65 -0.78
N VAL A 154 12.97 -0.03 0.29
CA VAL A 154 12.12 -0.89 1.13
C VAL A 154 11.00 -0.05 1.76
N LYS A 155 11.35 1.08 2.40
CA LYS A 155 10.35 1.97 3.03
C LYS A 155 9.29 2.47 2.05
N LYS A 156 9.69 2.88 0.84
CA LYS A 156 8.75 3.33 -0.20
C LYS A 156 7.82 2.20 -0.64
N LEU A 157 8.36 1.01 -0.90
CA LEU A 157 7.56 -0.14 -1.28
C LEU A 157 6.59 -0.55 -0.15
N SER A 158 7.01 -0.50 1.11
CA SER A 158 6.12 -0.73 2.26
C SER A 158 4.95 0.24 2.29
N CYS A 159 5.19 1.52 1.99
CA CYS A 159 4.13 2.52 1.89
C CYS A 159 3.15 2.20 0.75
N SER A 160 3.63 1.75 -0.41
CA SER A 160 2.76 1.34 -1.52
C SER A 160 1.94 0.08 -1.18
N ILE A 161 2.55 -0.92 -0.55
CA ILE A 161 1.85 -2.14 -0.14
C ILE A 161 0.79 -1.83 0.92
N LEU A 162 1.06 -0.94 1.87
CA LEU A 162 0.08 -0.54 2.89
C LEU A 162 -1.15 0.15 2.27
N GLN A 163 -0.95 0.99 1.26
CA GLN A 163 -2.06 1.62 0.54
C GLN A 163 -2.96 0.56 -0.10
N GLU A 164 -2.37 -0.38 -0.85
CA GLU A 164 -3.13 -1.46 -1.49
C GLU A 164 -3.79 -2.40 -0.46
N LEU A 165 -3.10 -2.77 0.62
CA LEU A 165 -3.67 -3.63 1.67
C LEU A 165 -4.85 -2.94 2.36
N SER A 166 -4.73 -1.65 2.67
CA SER A 166 -5.78 -0.86 3.31
C SER A 166 -7.03 -0.74 2.42
N SER A 167 -6.84 -0.63 1.09
CA SER A 167 -7.94 -0.51 0.13
C SER A 167 -8.74 -1.81 -0.05
N LYS A 168 -8.20 -2.96 0.38
CA LYS A 168 -8.94 -4.24 0.40
C LYS A 168 -10.07 -4.28 1.43
N LYS A 169 -10.14 -3.32 2.36
CA LYS A 169 -11.19 -3.22 3.40
C LYS A 169 -11.35 -4.49 4.24
N CYS A 170 -10.25 -5.20 4.51
CA CYS A 170 -10.26 -6.38 5.37
C CYS A 170 -10.66 -6.01 6.81
N HIS A 171 -11.57 -6.76 7.42
CA HIS A 171 -12.01 -6.51 8.80
C HIS A 171 -10.84 -6.53 9.79
N ARG A 172 -9.93 -7.50 9.64
CA ARG A 172 -8.73 -7.58 10.48
C ARG A 172 -7.81 -6.37 10.34
N PHE A 173 -7.75 -5.77 9.15
CA PHE A 173 -6.93 -4.57 8.94
C PHE A 173 -7.46 -3.41 9.78
N TYR A 174 -8.77 -3.18 9.74
CA TYR A 174 -9.41 -2.14 10.56
C TYR A 174 -9.16 -2.33 12.06
N GLN A 175 -9.13 -3.58 12.54
CA GLN A 175 -8.89 -3.89 13.96
C GLN A 175 -7.43 -3.69 14.37
N ASN A 176 -6.48 -4.04 13.50
CA ASN A 176 -5.08 -4.24 13.89
C ASN A 176 -4.09 -3.25 13.25
N SER A 177 -4.54 -2.33 12.39
CA SER A 177 -3.67 -1.37 11.67
C SER A 177 -2.85 -0.43 12.57
N GLU A 178 -3.22 -0.25 13.84
CA GLU A 178 -2.48 0.59 14.80
C GLU A 178 -0.99 0.18 14.92
N VAL A 179 -0.66 -1.10 14.74
CA VAL A 179 0.70 -1.62 14.90
C VAL A 179 1.72 -1.05 13.90
N VAL A 180 1.26 -0.57 12.74
CA VAL A 180 2.11 0.05 11.70
C VAL A 180 2.16 1.57 11.78
N LEU A 181 1.27 2.21 12.55
CA LEU A 181 1.10 3.66 12.54
C LEU A 181 2.35 4.40 13.03
N GLY A 182 2.93 3.97 14.16
CA GLY A 182 4.17 4.58 14.69
C GLY A 182 5.33 4.55 13.69
N PRO A 183 5.74 3.38 13.17
CA PRO A 183 6.76 3.27 12.12
C PRO A 183 6.44 4.07 10.86
N LEU A 184 5.18 4.11 10.43
CA LEU A 184 4.75 4.84 9.25
C LEU A 184 4.90 6.35 9.44
N LEU A 185 4.42 6.89 10.56
CA LEU A 185 4.54 8.32 10.90
C LEU A 185 6.00 8.74 11.06
N GLY A 186 6.87 7.86 11.57
CA GLY A 186 8.31 8.10 11.66
C GLY A 186 8.97 8.39 10.29
N ASN A 187 8.42 7.87 9.19
CA ASN A 187 8.94 8.13 7.85
C ASN A 187 8.56 9.51 7.27
N LEU A 188 7.65 10.24 7.92
CA LEU A 188 7.31 11.62 7.52
C LEU A 188 8.47 12.59 7.71
N VAL A 189 9.46 12.29 8.57
CA VAL A 189 10.64 13.15 8.78
C VAL A 189 11.91 12.60 8.13
N HIS A 190 11.78 11.58 7.27
CA HIS A 190 12.91 10.94 6.62
C HIS A 190 13.72 11.92 5.75
N GLN A 191 15.05 11.75 5.67
CA GLN A 191 15.93 12.64 4.90
C GLN A 191 15.57 12.73 3.40
N HIS A 192 15.19 11.60 2.79
CA HIS A 192 14.77 11.55 1.38
C HIS A 192 13.30 11.97 1.22
N SER A 193 13.06 13.03 0.44
CA SER A 193 11.71 13.56 0.18
C SER A 193 10.77 12.55 -0.46
N LYS A 194 11.28 11.66 -1.33
CA LYS A 194 10.48 10.58 -1.93
C LYS A 194 9.92 9.60 -0.89
N VAL A 195 10.66 9.32 0.19
CA VAL A 195 10.16 8.49 1.29
C VAL A 195 9.08 9.24 2.08
N ARG A 196 9.32 10.53 2.38
CA ARG A 196 8.32 11.37 3.07
C ARG A 196 7.01 11.44 2.30
N LEU A 197 7.08 11.65 0.97
CA LEU A 197 5.91 11.68 0.10
C LEU A 197 5.16 10.35 0.10
N SER A 198 5.86 9.23 -0.05
CA SER A 198 5.24 7.90 0.06
C SER A 198 4.57 7.68 1.42
N ALA A 199 5.19 8.14 2.51
CA ALA A 199 4.62 8.04 3.85
C ALA A 199 3.37 8.91 4.00
N VAL A 200 3.34 10.14 3.47
CA VAL A 200 2.15 11.01 3.48
C VAL A 200 0.95 10.31 2.84
N PHE A 201 1.10 9.77 1.63
CA PHE A 201 0.00 9.08 0.95
C PHE A 201 -0.41 7.78 1.66
N ALA A 202 0.55 7.03 2.20
CA ALA A 202 0.24 5.84 2.97
C ALA A 202 -0.53 6.16 4.27
N VAL A 203 -0.18 7.23 4.99
CA VAL A 203 -0.93 7.69 6.16
C VAL A 203 -2.38 8.00 5.77
N GLY A 204 -2.58 8.71 4.66
CA GLY A 204 -3.90 9.03 4.12
C GLY A 204 -4.78 7.80 3.94
N HIS A 205 -4.31 6.82 3.15
CA HIS A 205 -5.07 5.61 2.83
C HIS A 205 -5.27 4.66 4.02
N VAL A 206 -4.24 4.49 4.86
CA VAL A 206 -4.32 3.61 6.02
C VAL A 206 -5.40 4.11 6.98
N LEU A 207 -5.42 5.41 7.29
CA LEU A 207 -6.37 5.96 8.26
C LEU A 207 -7.81 6.00 7.76
N MET A 208 -8.03 6.13 6.44
CA MET A 208 -9.36 5.98 5.83
C MET A 208 -9.99 4.61 6.08
N ASN A 209 -9.16 3.58 6.30
CA ASN A 209 -9.59 2.19 6.49
C ASN A 209 -9.23 1.64 7.87
N SER A 210 -9.03 2.53 8.86
CA SER A 210 -8.67 2.18 10.24
C SER A 210 -9.65 2.76 11.25
N GLN A 211 -9.48 2.42 12.54
CA GLN A 211 -10.26 3.03 13.61
C GLN A 211 -10.07 4.55 13.65
N GLY A 212 -11.17 5.31 13.65
CA GLY A 212 -11.13 6.79 13.60
C GLY A 212 -10.31 7.44 14.71
N LYS A 213 -10.22 6.82 15.89
CA LYS A 213 -9.39 7.29 17.02
C LYS A 213 -7.90 7.46 16.64
N LEU A 214 -7.43 6.77 15.61
CA LEU A 214 -6.03 6.82 15.16
C LEU A 214 -5.73 8.06 14.32
N VAL A 215 -6.75 8.70 13.74
CA VAL A 215 -6.59 9.88 12.88
C VAL A 215 -5.89 11.02 13.62
N GLU A 216 -6.23 11.22 14.89
CA GLU A 216 -5.67 12.29 15.72
C GLU A 216 -4.14 12.21 15.86
N GLN A 217 -3.58 11.00 15.87
CA GLN A 217 -2.13 10.79 15.97
C GLN A 217 -1.36 11.29 14.74
N ALA A 218 -2.02 11.38 13.58
CA ALA A 218 -1.41 11.82 12.33
C ALA A 218 -1.52 13.32 12.06
N ILE A 219 -2.44 14.03 12.73
CA ILE A 219 -2.70 15.46 12.46
C ILE A 219 -1.44 16.31 12.68
N ALA A 220 -0.81 16.20 13.86
CA ALA A 220 0.38 17.00 14.16
C ALA A 220 1.58 16.66 13.24
N PRO A 221 1.94 15.39 13.01
CA PRO A 221 2.98 15.02 12.04
C PRO A 221 2.72 15.52 10.60
N LEU A 222 1.48 15.43 10.11
CA LEU A 222 1.11 15.95 8.79
C LEU A 222 1.15 17.48 8.75
N THR A 223 0.72 18.15 9.82
CA THR A 223 0.82 19.62 9.92
C THR A 223 2.26 20.08 9.75
N GLN A 224 3.23 19.39 10.36
CA GLN A 224 4.66 19.71 10.18
C GLN A 224 5.12 19.56 8.72
N ARG A 225 4.50 18.65 7.95
CA ARG A 225 4.81 18.45 6.53
C ARG A 225 4.23 19.52 5.61
N LEU A 226 3.31 20.36 6.07
CA LEU A 226 2.91 21.58 5.35
C LEU A 226 4.03 22.63 5.27
N PHE A 227 5.13 22.45 6.01
CA PHE A 227 6.32 23.29 5.94
C PHE A 227 7.52 22.57 5.29
N ASP A 228 7.27 21.45 4.59
CA ASP A 228 8.35 20.70 3.94
C ASP A 228 9.03 21.52 2.84
N THR A 229 10.36 21.42 2.75
CA THR A 229 11.16 22.08 1.70
C THR A 229 10.76 21.61 0.29
N THR A 230 10.25 20.39 0.15
CA THR A 230 9.85 19.81 -1.14
C THR A 230 8.37 20.08 -1.39
N VAL A 231 8.06 20.82 -2.46
CA VAL A 231 6.68 21.16 -2.89
C VAL A 231 5.79 19.92 -2.99
N ALA A 232 6.29 18.83 -3.59
CA ALA A 232 5.52 17.60 -3.75
C ALA A 232 5.05 17.00 -2.40
N VAL A 233 5.84 17.11 -1.33
CA VAL A 233 5.46 16.62 0.00
C VAL A 233 4.34 17.48 0.58
N ARG A 234 4.46 18.82 0.49
CA ARG A 234 3.40 19.74 0.95
C ARG A 234 2.10 19.52 0.19
N LYS A 235 2.18 19.41 -1.13
CA LYS A 235 1.04 19.09 -2.02
C LYS A 235 0.37 17.78 -1.60
N GLY A 236 1.15 16.72 -1.34
CA GLY A 236 0.61 15.44 -0.88
C GLY A 236 -0.14 15.55 0.45
N VAL A 237 0.28 16.43 1.37
CA VAL A 237 -0.47 16.66 2.62
C VAL A 237 -1.82 17.33 2.34
N ILE A 238 -1.85 18.34 1.46
CA ILE A 238 -3.08 19.01 1.03
C ILE A 238 -4.05 18.02 0.41
N GLU A 239 -3.55 17.12 -0.45
CA GLU A 239 -4.34 16.05 -1.06
C GLU A 239 -4.94 15.11 -0.01
N VAL A 240 -4.13 14.63 0.94
CA VAL A 240 -4.60 13.74 2.02
C VAL A 240 -5.65 14.43 2.91
N VAL A 241 -5.41 15.67 3.32
CA VAL A 241 -6.34 16.42 4.19
C VAL A 241 -7.64 16.74 3.43
N GLY A 242 -7.56 17.10 2.15
CA GLY A 242 -8.73 17.33 1.29
C GLY A 242 -9.59 16.08 1.19
N LEU A 243 -8.98 14.94 0.86
CA LEU A 243 -9.66 13.64 0.83
C LEU A 243 -10.29 13.27 2.18
N TRP A 244 -9.62 13.55 3.30
CA TRP A 244 -10.21 13.29 4.61
C TRP A 244 -11.42 14.17 4.91
N LEU A 245 -11.38 15.46 4.56
CA LEU A 245 -12.50 16.39 4.72
C LEU A 245 -13.70 16.03 3.82
N LEU A 246 -13.45 15.32 2.71
CA LEU A 246 -14.49 14.77 1.86
C LEU A 246 -15.04 13.45 2.39
N ASP A 247 -14.18 12.47 2.67
CA ASP A 247 -14.60 11.06 2.69
C ASP A 247 -14.20 10.29 3.96
N LEU A 248 -13.46 10.89 4.89
CA LEU A 248 -13.09 10.18 6.13
C LEU A 248 -14.36 9.76 6.91
N PRO A 249 -14.44 8.51 7.40
CA PRO A 249 -15.52 8.12 8.29
C PRO A 249 -15.54 9.02 9.53
N ASP A 250 -16.72 9.58 9.86
CA ASP A 250 -16.88 10.53 10.97
C ASP A 250 -16.02 11.81 10.84
N ARG A 251 -15.75 12.27 9.60
CA ARG A 251 -14.92 13.46 9.32
C ARG A 251 -15.30 14.71 10.10
N TYR A 252 -16.58 14.95 10.37
CA TYR A 252 -17.07 16.11 11.11
C TYR A 252 -16.42 16.27 12.48
N SER A 253 -16.12 15.15 13.17
CA SER A 253 -15.40 15.14 14.45
C SER A 253 -13.97 15.72 14.36
N PHE A 254 -13.40 15.77 13.16
CA PHE A 254 -12.05 16.25 12.90
C PHE A 254 -12.00 17.58 12.16
N HIS A 255 -13.13 18.13 11.69
CA HIS A 255 -13.16 19.37 10.90
C HIS A 255 -12.45 20.55 11.57
N THR A 256 -12.62 20.75 12.88
CA THR A 256 -11.96 21.84 13.63
C THR A 256 -10.44 21.74 13.60
N LYS A 257 -9.89 20.55 13.38
CA LYS A 257 -8.45 20.29 13.28
C LYS A 257 -7.98 20.21 11.82
N LEU A 258 -8.80 19.75 10.88
CA LEU A 258 -8.43 19.57 9.48
C LEU A 258 -8.66 20.82 8.61
N LEU A 259 -9.68 21.63 8.90
CA LEU A 259 -9.95 22.86 8.14
C LEU A 259 -8.79 23.87 8.18
N PRO A 260 -8.11 24.12 9.32
CA PRO A 260 -6.93 24.99 9.33
C PRO A 260 -5.79 24.47 8.47
N LEU A 261 -5.63 23.13 8.37
CA LEU A 261 -4.57 22.50 7.58
C LEU A 261 -4.82 22.72 6.08
N ILE A 262 -6.05 22.47 5.59
CA ILE A 262 -6.34 22.68 4.16
C ILE A 262 -6.21 24.16 3.79
N LEU A 263 -6.72 25.08 4.61
CA LEU A 263 -6.67 26.53 4.35
C LEU A 263 -5.24 27.08 4.30
N SER A 264 -4.28 26.42 4.94
CA SER A 264 -2.86 26.81 4.82
C SER A 264 -2.32 26.68 3.38
N GLY A 265 -2.92 25.81 2.55
CA GLY A 265 -2.54 25.66 1.15
C GLY A 265 -2.85 26.88 0.28
N LEU A 266 -3.83 27.71 0.66
CA LEU A 266 -4.17 28.97 -0.03
C LEU A 266 -3.05 30.02 0.07
N ILE A 267 -2.20 29.90 1.09
CA ILE A 267 -1.07 30.80 1.33
C ILE A 267 0.28 30.13 1.03
N ASP A 268 0.29 28.95 0.41
CA ASP A 268 1.53 28.30 -0.03
C ASP A 268 2.22 29.15 -1.11
N ASN A 269 3.54 29.02 -1.27
CA ASN A 269 4.27 29.73 -2.32
C ASN A 269 4.09 29.08 -3.71
N SER A 270 3.61 27.84 -3.78
CA SER A 270 3.36 27.12 -5.03
C SER A 270 1.94 27.35 -5.52
N ASP A 271 1.78 27.89 -6.73
CA ASP A 271 0.45 28.06 -7.34
C ASP A 271 -0.26 26.72 -7.58
N GLU A 272 0.49 25.64 -7.81
CA GLU A 272 -0.08 24.29 -7.91
C GLU A 272 -0.79 23.86 -6.61
N ILE A 273 -0.24 24.24 -5.45
CA ILE A 273 -0.84 23.92 -4.15
C ILE A 273 -2.05 24.82 -3.90
N LYS A 274 -1.96 26.11 -4.22
CA LYS A 274 -3.09 27.04 -4.09
C LYS A 274 -4.29 26.56 -4.92
N ASN A 275 -4.08 26.26 -6.20
CA ASN A 275 -5.14 25.80 -7.10
C ASN A 275 -5.76 24.50 -6.59
N LEU A 276 -4.94 23.50 -6.21
CA LEU A 276 -5.45 22.26 -5.62
C LEU A 276 -6.26 22.50 -4.35
N THR A 277 -5.84 23.46 -3.52
CA THR A 277 -6.53 23.81 -2.28
C THR A 277 -7.87 24.50 -2.57
N GLU A 278 -7.92 25.38 -3.56
CA GLU A 278 -9.16 26.03 -4.01
C GLU A 278 -10.17 25.00 -4.53
N ASP A 279 -9.72 24.02 -5.32
CA ASP A 279 -10.54 22.93 -5.83
C ASP A 279 -11.13 22.11 -4.67
N TYR A 280 -10.28 21.63 -3.74
CA TYR A 280 -10.77 20.91 -2.56
C TYR A 280 -11.69 21.76 -1.68
N TRP A 281 -11.37 23.03 -1.47
CA TRP A 281 -12.19 23.93 -0.66
C TRP A 281 -13.61 24.05 -1.22
N HIS A 282 -13.70 24.16 -2.54
CA HIS A 282 -14.97 24.18 -3.24
C HIS A 282 -15.73 22.85 -3.10
N GLU A 283 -15.09 21.72 -3.37
CA GLU A 283 -15.71 20.39 -3.25
C GLU A 283 -16.19 20.07 -1.82
N ILE A 284 -15.38 20.41 -0.82
CA ILE A 284 -15.71 20.24 0.61
C ILE A 284 -16.92 21.11 0.97
N GLY A 285 -16.95 22.35 0.49
CA GLY A 285 -18.06 23.27 0.70
C GLY A 285 -19.37 22.77 0.08
N LEU A 286 -19.31 22.28 -1.17
CA LEU A 286 -20.46 21.67 -1.84
C LEU A 286 -20.96 20.43 -1.09
N LYS A 287 -20.05 19.53 -0.68
CA LYS A 287 -20.43 18.34 0.08
C LYS A 287 -21.07 18.70 1.42
N PHE A 288 -20.51 19.69 2.12
CA PHE A 288 -21.09 20.21 3.37
C PHE A 288 -22.49 20.77 3.14
N GLN A 289 -22.67 21.60 2.11
CA GLN A 289 -23.97 22.19 1.77
C GLN A 289 -25.02 21.11 1.51
N ASN A 290 -24.69 20.12 0.68
CA ASN A 290 -25.61 19.04 0.32
C ASN A 290 -26.01 18.18 1.52
N GLU A 291 -25.07 17.85 2.41
CA GLU A 291 -25.36 17.06 3.61
C GLU A 291 -26.11 17.86 4.70
N ASN A 292 -26.12 19.19 4.63
CA ASN A 292 -26.75 20.08 5.62
C ASN A 292 -27.86 20.97 4.98
N GLU A 293 -28.43 20.55 3.85
CA GLU A 293 -29.39 21.33 3.06
C GLU A 293 -30.56 21.84 3.91
N GLU A 294 -31.15 20.99 4.76
CA GLU A 294 -32.27 21.37 5.62
C GLU A 294 -31.93 22.52 6.58
N GLN A 295 -30.71 22.52 7.14
CA GLN A 295 -30.24 23.56 8.07
C GLN A 295 -29.87 24.85 7.34
N LEU A 296 -29.48 24.74 6.08
CA LEU A 296 -29.05 25.86 5.23
C LEU A 296 -30.18 26.40 4.34
N LYS A 297 -31.36 25.78 4.35
CA LYS A 297 -32.46 26.08 3.45
C LYS A 297 -32.81 27.56 3.35
N ASP A 298 -33.00 28.23 4.48
CA ASP A 298 -33.30 29.67 4.45
C ASP A 298 -32.16 30.48 3.83
N LYS A 299 -30.90 30.12 4.10
CA LYS A 299 -29.74 30.81 3.51
C LYS A 299 -29.62 30.54 2.00
N LEU A 300 -30.07 29.37 1.55
CA LEU A 300 -30.12 28.97 0.15
C LEU A 300 -31.24 29.70 -0.60
N ASP A 301 -32.46 29.62 -0.08
CA ASP A 301 -33.67 30.17 -0.69
C ASP A 301 -33.64 31.71 -0.75
N PHE A 302 -32.93 32.36 0.19
CA PHE A 302 -32.80 33.82 0.27
C PHE A 302 -31.41 34.34 -0.11
N ASP A 303 -30.59 33.59 -0.88
CA ASP A 303 -29.31 34.12 -1.36
C ASP A 303 -29.54 35.32 -2.31
N GLN A 304 -28.95 36.46 -1.97
CA GLN A 304 -29.06 37.70 -2.73
C GLN A 304 -28.04 37.76 -3.89
N GLY A 305 -27.33 36.67 -4.15
CA GLY A 305 -26.28 36.59 -5.14
C GLY A 305 -25.04 37.38 -4.75
N THR A 306 -24.13 37.56 -5.70
CA THR A 306 -22.84 38.22 -5.47
C THR A 306 -23.04 39.69 -5.06
N PRO A 307 -22.52 40.14 -3.90
CA PRO A 307 -22.61 41.54 -3.50
C PRO A 307 -21.99 42.45 -4.55
N PHE A 308 -22.57 43.65 -4.75
CA PHE A 308 -22.09 44.63 -5.73
C PHE A 308 -20.60 44.98 -5.58
N HIS A 309 -20.07 44.92 -4.36
CA HIS A 309 -18.67 45.25 -4.04
C HIS A 309 -17.74 44.02 -4.05
N TYR A 310 -18.21 42.87 -4.55
CA TYR A 310 -17.35 41.69 -4.65
C TYR A 310 -16.27 41.90 -5.73
N PRO A 311 -15.01 41.50 -5.49
CA PRO A 311 -13.92 41.74 -6.44
C PRO A 311 -14.20 41.10 -7.82
N LEU A 312 -13.95 41.87 -8.88
CA LEU A 312 -14.07 41.42 -10.27
C LEU A 312 -13.11 40.26 -10.55
N GLY A 313 -13.62 39.18 -11.15
CA GLY A 313 -12.84 38.00 -11.52
C GLY A 313 -12.58 37.01 -10.38
N CYS A 314 -13.03 37.31 -9.15
CA CYS A 314 -12.95 36.36 -8.04
C CYS A 314 -14.21 35.50 -7.97
N ARG A 315 -14.04 34.19 -7.74
CA ARG A 315 -15.16 33.29 -7.44
C ARG A 315 -15.57 33.48 -5.99
N ARG A 316 -16.87 33.70 -5.74
CA ARG A 316 -17.41 33.70 -4.38
C ARG A 316 -17.42 32.27 -3.85
N ALA A 317 -16.90 32.06 -2.66
CA ALA A 317 -16.91 30.75 -1.99
C ALA A 317 -18.32 30.28 -1.54
N ASN A 318 -19.39 30.92 -2.02
CA ASN A 318 -20.76 30.58 -1.66
C ASN A 318 -21.49 29.94 -2.85
N MET A 319 -22.19 28.84 -2.53
CA MET A 319 -23.30 28.16 -3.19
C MET A 319 -23.49 28.56 -4.66
N GLU A 320 -23.01 27.71 -5.56
CA GLU A 320 -23.26 27.87 -7.00
C GLU A 320 -24.77 27.98 -7.24
N VAL A 321 -25.18 29.10 -7.82
CA VAL A 321 -26.50 29.21 -8.43
C VAL A 321 -26.50 28.21 -9.60
N PRO A 322 -27.50 27.31 -9.72
CA PRO A 322 -27.61 26.49 -10.91
C PRO A 322 -27.66 27.42 -12.13
N GLU A 323 -26.76 27.21 -13.09
CA GLU A 323 -26.87 27.87 -14.39
C GLU A 323 -28.23 27.51 -15.01
N GLY A 324 -29.17 28.46 -15.00
CA GLY A 324 -30.49 28.30 -15.60
C GLY A 324 -31.64 28.75 -14.71
N ARG A 325 -31.82 30.06 -14.56
CA ARG A 325 -33.14 30.71 -14.52
C ARG A 325 -33.10 31.98 -15.35
#